data_AF-A0A6G6VXA3-F1
#
_entry.id   AF-A0A6G6VXA3-F1
#
_cell.length_a   1.000
_cell.length_b   1.000
_cell.length_c   1.000
_cell.angle_alpha   90.00
_cell.angle_beta   90.00
_cell.angle_gamma   90.00
#
_symmetry.space_group_name_H-M   'P 1'
#
loop_
_entity.id
_entity.type
_entity.pdbx_description
1 polymer ?
#
loop_
_entity_poly.entity_id
_entity_poly.type
_entity_poly.pdbx_seq_one_letter_code
_entity_poly.pdbx_strand_id
1 'polypeptide(L)'
;MTRRTHKAFQCAALCFAISGPLLAAAQQINQAETMQRLLQQVEQTREALIIDPDNSLFNAQLGTLLQHLDYINPDGGSRIPEAERAYRKAVEAAPDKRVVAGLMGNLGALMMGAHGSLERALEYTENSIQAGLESSMKNSEVVAGAYFNRGKILGMLGREEEAQAAYMEAADVADGVAPGSYAKALASLKEFEDSQVEAMEEAVQFLKLTADGGSQGAVDEEDLDVGPAKRRRRGKAVKKSVADLQAEWAWLAEMKREDQPWLFFALYKAYESQGKFDKAWENLMEANRRQRDTYNYDSEDEGRMVQSLRQAFPIAEADPTVVRALAGELGLKQPGAVFVVGLPRSGSTLIEQILASHPQVFGAGEDTAFAPLLPVLFDVMKGQPPEHVRSPADVGALYMTNMQARVPEGRSATHIVDKMLRNAYNMAYIQIALPGACLIHAVRHPLDVALSCFAQPFEGRGLPWASHLDEITTAIKNHHDMMEHWDALLPGRILHVPYEALVAGQEEWSRRMLQHCGLFWDDAVLHFHTTQRDVHTASVSQVRQKIYRSSVGKWKKYRHMLDPVRESLHSYIKEYEEKFASGALETHEEL
;
A
#
# COMPACT_ATOMS: atom_id res chain seq x y z
N MET A 1 -18.10 45.75 -22.60
CA MET A 1 -16.83 45.07 -22.28
C MET A 1 -16.59 45.20 -20.79
N THR A 2 -17.03 44.18 -20.04
CA THR A 2 -17.23 44.22 -18.58
C THR A 2 -16.13 43.44 -17.87
N ARG A 3 -15.89 43.77 -16.59
CA ARG A 3 -14.91 43.20 -15.64
C ARG A 3 -14.76 41.65 -15.60
N ARG A 4 -15.57 40.88 -16.34
CA ARG A 4 -15.44 39.42 -16.53
C ARG A 4 -14.32 39.01 -17.49
N THR A 5 -13.96 39.84 -18.48
CA THR A 5 -12.89 39.49 -19.44
C THR A 5 -11.48 39.68 -18.89
N HIS A 6 -11.30 40.45 -17.81
CA HIS A 6 -9.99 40.61 -17.16
C HIS A 6 -9.59 39.44 -16.25
N LYS A 7 -10.55 38.62 -15.77
CA LYS A 7 -10.24 37.38 -15.03
C LYS A 7 -9.79 36.24 -15.95
N ALA A 8 -10.26 36.20 -17.19
CA ALA A 8 -9.87 35.18 -18.17
C ALA A 8 -8.42 35.38 -18.68
N PHE A 9 -7.93 36.62 -18.72
CA PHE A 9 -6.57 36.93 -19.16
C PHE A 9 -5.49 36.67 -18.09
N GLN A 10 -5.86 36.52 -16.81
CA GLN A 10 -4.92 36.20 -15.72
C GLN A 10 -4.67 34.68 -15.56
N CYS A 11 -5.56 33.80 -16.04
CA CYS A 11 -5.29 32.36 -16.09
C CYS A 11 -4.29 31.96 -17.19
N ALA A 12 -4.16 32.77 -18.25
CA ALA A 12 -3.27 32.46 -19.38
C ALA A 12 -1.77 32.52 -19.01
N ALA A 13 -1.38 33.27 -17.97
CA ALA A 13 -0.02 33.30 -17.46
C ALA A 13 0.35 32.00 -16.71
N LEU A 14 -0.63 31.38 -16.05
CA LEU A 14 -0.48 30.05 -15.43
C LEU A 14 -0.22 28.95 -16.48
N CYS A 15 -0.73 29.13 -17.72
CA CYS A 15 -0.62 28.15 -18.80
C CYS A 15 0.80 27.93 -19.32
N PHE A 16 1.69 28.93 -19.25
CA PHE A 16 3.04 28.82 -19.80
C PHE A 16 4.07 28.25 -18.80
N ALA A 17 3.80 28.35 -17.49
CA ALA A 17 4.66 27.76 -16.45
C ALA A 17 4.29 26.30 -16.11
N ILE A 18 3.05 25.89 -16.37
CA ILE A 18 2.52 24.54 -16.04
C ILE A 18 2.53 23.60 -17.26
N SER A 19 2.87 24.10 -18.45
CA SER A 19 2.97 23.29 -19.68
C SER A 19 4.39 22.76 -19.94
N GLY A 20 4.79 21.75 -19.16
CA GLY A 20 5.79 20.75 -19.57
C GLY A 20 6.83 20.40 -18.50
N PRO A 21 7.21 19.11 -18.35
CA PRO A 21 7.06 18.01 -19.32
C PRO A 21 6.13 16.87 -18.89
N LEU A 22 5.38 16.35 -19.87
CA LEU A 22 5.00 14.93 -19.95
C LEU A 22 6.26 14.07 -19.80
N LEU A 23 6.40 13.31 -18.71
CA LEU A 23 7.52 12.38 -18.55
C LEU A 23 7.10 11.11 -17.79
N ALA A 24 6.73 10.09 -18.57
CA ALA A 24 7.29 8.73 -18.51
C ALA A 24 6.86 8.01 -19.80
N ALA A 25 7.26 8.53 -20.96
CA ALA A 25 6.65 8.20 -22.24
C ALA A 25 6.64 6.69 -22.57
N ALA A 26 7.68 5.92 -22.27
CA ALA A 26 7.69 4.49 -22.63
C ALA A 26 6.79 3.61 -21.72
N GLN A 27 6.79 3.85 -20.40
CA GLN A 27 5.94 3.13 -19.45
C GLN A 27 4.48 3.62 -19.51
N GLN A 28 4.25 4.92 -19.69
CA GLN A 28 2.91 5.50 -19.87
C GLN A 28 2.29 5.12 -21.21
N ILE A 29 3.07 5.00 -22.30
CA ILE A 29 2.55 4.50 -23.59
C ILE A 29 2.10 3.04 -23.45
N ASN A 30 2.92 2.18 -22.85
CA ASN A 30 2.55 0.77 -22.67
C ASN A 30 1.36 0.61 -21.69
N GLN A 31 1.27 1.43 -20.64
CA GLN A 31 0.11 1.47 -19.75
C GLN A 31 -1.15 2.03 -20.43
N ALA A 32 -1.03 3.07 -21.25
CA ALA A 32 -2.15 3.64 -21.99
C ALA A 32 -2.69 2.67 -23.04
N GLU A 33 -1.83 1.97 -23.77
CA GLU A 33 -2.21 0.90 -24.70
C GLU A 33 -2.87 -0.27 -23.98
N THR A 34 -2.28 -0.72 -22.86
CA THR A 34 -2.87 -1.76 -22.01
C THR A 34 -4.25 -1.36 -21.50
N MET A 35 -4.40 -0.12 -21.02
CA MET A 35 -5.67 0.44 -20.55
C MET A 35 -6.71 0.50 -21.67
N GLN A 36 -6.36 1.00 -22.86
CA GLN A 36 -7.27 1.04 -24.00
C GLN A 36 -7.73 -0.36 -24.41
N ARG A 37 -6.82 -1.34 -24.40
CA ARG A 37 -7.15 -2.73 -24.69
C ARG A 37 -8.13 -3.31 -23.67
N LEU A 38 -7.91 -3.06 -22.36
CA LEU A 38 -8.84 -3.52 -21.32
C LEU A 38 -10.22 -2.86 -21.46
N LEU A 39 -10.27 -1.54 -21.72
CA LEU A 39 -11.53 -0.83 -21.96
C LEU A 39 -12.30 -1.43 -23.14
N GLN A 40 -11.60 -1.71 -24.25
CA GLN A 40 -12.21 -2.36 -25.41
C GLN A 40 -12.75 -3.75 -25.07
N GLN A 41 -12.01 -4.55 -24.29
CA GLN A 41 -12.46 -5.87 -23.86
C GLN A 41 -13.68 -5.80 -22.92
N VAL A 42 -13.77 -4.78 -22.06
CA VAL A 42 -14.94 -4.54 -21.22
C VAL A 42 -16.18 -4.31 -22.10
N GLU A 43 -16.08 -3.41 -23.09
CA GLU A 43 -17.21 -3.13 -23.99
C GLU A 43 -17.62 -4.35 -24.81
N GLN A 44 -16.67 -5.09 -25.38
CA GLN A 44 -16.95 -6.34 -26.11
C GLN A 44 -17.65 -7.38 -25.23
N THR A 45 -17.24 -7.49 -23.96
CA THR A 45 -17.86 -8.42 -23.02
C THR A 45 -19.27 -7.96 -22.65
N ARG A 46 -19.51 -6.66 -22.50
CA ARG A 46 -20.85 -6.08 -22.31
C ARG A 46 -21.76 -6.36 -23.49
N GLU A 47 -21.28 -6.19 -24.72
CA GLU A 47 -22.02 -6.53 -25.94
C GLU A 47 -22.40 -8.02 -25.99
N ALA A 48 -21.48 -8.91 -25.63
CA ALA A 48 -21.76 -10.35 -25.55
C ALA A 48 -22.84 -10.66 -24.48
N LEU A 49 -22.80 -9.98 -23.33
CA LEU A 49 -23.78 -10.12 -22.26
C LEU A 49 -25.16 -9.51 -22.58
N ILE A 50 -25.26 -8.64 -23.58
CA ILE A 50 -26.58 -8.22 -24.12
C ILE A 50 -27.26 -9.40 -24.83
N ILE A 51 -26.48 -10.27 -25.48
CA ILE A 51 -26.97 -11.43 -26.24
C ILE A 51 -27.26 -12.60 -25.29
N ASP A 52 -26.36 -12.87 -24.35
CA ASP A 52 -26.47 -13.97 -23.37
C ASP A 52 -26.18 -13.47 -21.94
N PRO A 53 -27.18 -12.86 -21.27
CA PRO A 53 -26.99 -12.19 -19.98
C PRO A 53 -26.56 -13.10 -18.82
N ASP A 54 -26.87 -14.39 -18.92
CA ASP A 54 -26.65 -15.39 -17.87
C ASP A 54 -25.42 -16.27 -18.17
N ASN A 55 -24.60 -15.89 -19.15
CA ASN A 55 -23.38 -16.62 -19.46
C ASN A 55 -22.36 -16.52 -18.32
N SER A 56 -22.06 -17.63 -17.65
CA SER A 56 -21.13 -17.66 -16.52
C SER A 56 -19.73 -17.14 -16.89
N LEU A 57 -19.21 -17.55 -18.06
CA LEU A 57 -17.87 -17.20 -18.50
C LEU A 57 -17.74 -15.70 -18.80
N PHE A 58 -18.69 -15.13 -19.55
CA PHE A 58 -18.65 -13.69 -19.88
C PHE A 58 -18.84 -12.82 -18.64
N ASN A 59 -19.70 -13.22 -17.71
CA ASN A 59 -19.87 -12.53 -16.44
C ASN A 59 -18.58 -12.57 -15.58
N ALA A 60 -17.90 -13.73 -15.52
CA ALA A 60 -16.61 -13.85 -14.82
C ALA A 60 -15.51 -13.01 -15.48
N GLN A 61 -15.49 -12.98 -16.81
CA GLN A 61 -14.56 -12.16 -17.59
C GLN A 61 -14.80 -10.67 -17.35
N LEU A 62 -16.05 -10.20 -17.36
CA LEU A 62 -16.38 -8.80 -17.08
C LEU A 62 -15.91 -8.39 -15.68
N GLY A 63 -16.19 -9.21 -14.66
CA GLY A 63 -15.71 -8.97 -13.29
C GLY A 63 -14.18 -8.83 -13.22
N THR A 64 -13.47 -9.74 -13.88
CA THR A 64 -11.99 -9.76 -13.89
C THR A 64 -11.40 -8.55 -14.63
N LEU A 65 -11.99 -8.18 -15.77
CA LEU A 65 -11.55 -7.03 -16.55
C LEU A 65 -11.76 -5.72 -15.78
N LEU A 66 -12.91 -5.56 -15.13
CA LEU A 66 -13.21 -4.38 -14.33
C LEU A 66 -12.29 -4.27 -13.10
N GLN A 67 -12.02 -5.38 -12.41
CA GLN A 67 -11.06 -5.42 -11.30
C GLN A 67 -9.65 -5.05 -11.77
N HIS A 68 -9.20 -5.60 -12.89
CA HIS A 68 -7.88 -5.29 -13.44
C HIS A 68 -7.78 -3.84 -13.89
N LEU A 69 -8.83 -3.30 -14.52
CA LEU A 69 -8.89 -1.91 -14.93
C LEU A 69 -8.85 -0.96 -13.72
N ASP A 70 -9.56 -1.30 -12.64
CA ASP A 70 -9.49 -0.55 -11.37
C ASP A 70 -8.08 -0.60 -10.75
N TYR A 71 -7.39 -1.74 -10.83
CA TYR A 71 -6.02 -1.86 -10.35
C TYR A 71 -5.01 -1.01 -11.14
N ILE A 72 -5.11 -0.96 -12.48
CA ILE A 72 -4.14 -0.20 -13.31
C ILE A 72 -4.52 1.26 -13.54
N ASN A 73 -5.82 1.59 -13.47
CA ASN A 73 -6.36 2.93 -13.66
C ASN A 73 -7.53 3.15 -12.68
N PRO A 74 -7.21 3.33 -11.39
CA PRO A 74 -8.23 3.50 -10.35
C PRO A 74 -9.16 4.66 -10.66
N ASP A 75 -10.46 4.46 -10.53
CA ASP A 75 -11.47 5.52 -10.69
C ASP A 75 -12.19 5.87 -9.38
N GLY A 76 -11.55 5.54 -8.25
CA GLY A 76 -12.13 5.70 -6.93
C GLY A 76 -13.21 4.66 -6.63
N GLY A 77 -13.07 3.44 -7.19
CA GLY A 77 -13.91 2.30 -6.87
C GLY A 77 -15.26 2.26 -7.60
N SER A 78 -15.45 3.09 -8.62
CA SER A 78 -16.73 3.19 -9.34
C SER A 78 -17.09 1.89 -10.09
N ARG A 79 -16.05 1.11 -10.47
CA ARG A 79 -16.19 -0.19 -11.14
C ARG A 79 -16.54 -1.35 -10.22
N ILE A 80 -16.27 -1.24 -8.91
CA ILE A 80 -16.39 -2.35 -7.96
C ILE A 80 -17.83 -2.90 -7.88
N PRO A 81 -18.89 -2.08 -7.80
CA PRO A 81 -20.26 -2.60 -7.76
C PRO A 81 -20.67 -3.36 -9.02
N GLU A 82 -20.17 -2.97 -10.20
CA GLU A 82 -20.44 -3.69 -11.44
C GLU A 82 -19.66 -5.00 -11.51
N ALA A 83 -18.37 -4.98 -11.16
CA ALA A 83 -17.53 -6.17 -11.11
C ALA A 83 -18.11 -7.24 -10.19
N GLU A 84 -18.60 -6.82 -9.02
CA GLU A 84 -19.26 -7.70 -8.06
C GLU A 84 -20.54 -8.31 -8.63
N ARG A 85 -21.43 -7.50 -9.22
CA ARG A 85 -22.66 -8.01 -9.84
C ARG A 85 -22.36 -9.02 -10.95
N ALA A 86 -21.34 -8.75 -11.76
CA ALA A 86 -20.90 -9.66 -12.81
C ALA A 86 -20.44 -10.99 -12.22
N TYR A 87 -19.53 -10.99 -11.24
CA TYR A 87 -19.12 -12.24 -10.61
C TYR A 87 -20.26 -13.00 -9.92
N ARG A 88 -21.20 -12.31 -9.25
CA ARG A 88 -22.37 -12.97 -8.64
C ARG A 88 -23.22 -13.70 -9.67
N LYS A 89 -23.49 -13.07 -10.82
CA LYS A 89 -24.16 -13.74 -11.95
C LYS A 89 -23.36 -14.93 -12.47
N ALA A 90 -22.02 -14.79 -12.53
CA ALA A 90 -21.16 -15.89 -12.94
C ALA A 90 -21.28 -17.11 -12.02
N VAL A 91 -21.37 -16.87 -10.71
CA VAL A 91 -21.58 -17.91 -9.70
C VAL A 91 -22.94 -18.57 -9.86
N GLU A 92 -24.01 -17.79 -10.04
CA GLU A 92 -25.39 -18.30 -10.22
C GLU A 92 -25.51 -19.22 -11.44
N ALA A 93 -24.78 -18.91 -12.52
CA ALA A 93 -24.76 -19.69 -13.75
C ALA A 93 -23.63 -20.74 -13.84
N ALA A 94 -22.87 -20.95 -12.76
CA ALA A 94 -21.72 -21.83 -12.77
C ALA A 94 -22.13 -23.31 -13.00
N PRO A 95 -21.40 -24.06 -13.86
CA PRO A 95 -21.79 -25.42 -14.24
C PRO A 95 -21.53 -26.47 -13.15
N ASP A 96 -20.59 -26.20 -12.22
CA ASP A 96 -20.29 -27.10 -11.10
C ASP A 96 -19.64 -26.36 -9.92
N LYS A 97 -19.49 -27.06 -8.79
CA LYS A 97 -18.92 -26.51 -7.55
C LYS A 97 -17.44 -26.09 -7.66
N ARG A 98 -16.69 -26.63 -8.63
CA ARG A 98 -15.28 -26.27 -8.82
C ARG A 98 -15.18 -24.87 -9.41
N VAL A 99 -16.04 -24.56 -10.38
CA VAL A 99 -16.16 -23.21 -10.93
C VAL A 99 -16.67 -22.23 -9.87
N VAL A 100 -17.67 -22.62 -9.07
CA VAL A 100 -18.16 -21.81 -7.94
C VAL A 100 -17.01 -21.47 -6.98
N ALA A 101 -16.18 -22.45 -6.60
CA ALA A 101 -15.07 -22.22 -5.68
C ALA A 101 -14.11 -21.14 -6.21
N GLY A 102 -13.70 -21.21 -7.47
CA GLY A 102 -12.83 -20.20 -8.08
C GLY A 102 -13.48 -18.82 -8.17
N LEU A 103 -14.74 -18.74 -8.60
CA LEU A 103 -15.45 -17.46 -8.73
C LEU A 103 -15.71 -16.78 -7.39
N MET A 104 -16.06 -17.54 -6.35
CA MET A 104 -16.18 -17.03 -4.99
C MET A 104 -14.85 -16.53 -4.43
N GLY A 105 -13.73 -17.20 -4.77
CA GLY A 105 -12.40 -16.73 -4.42
C GLY A 105 -12.08 -15.36 -5.06
N ASN A 106 -12.44 -15.18 -6.33
CA ASN A 106 -12.28 -13.90 -7.03
C ASN A 106 -13.18 -12.80 -6.44
N LEU A 107 -14.42 -13.12 -6.07
CA LEU A 107 -15.31 -12.22 -5.33
C LEU A 107 -14.72 -11.79 -3.98
N GLY A 108 -14.17 -12.75 -3.23
CA GLY A 108 -13.48 -12.49 -1.98
C GLY A 108 -12.30 -11.53 -2.17
N ALA A 109 -11.47 -11.76 -3.20
CA ALA A 109 -10.35 -10.89 -3.54
C ALA A 109 -10.80 -9.48 -3.99
N LEU A 110 -11.88 -9.36 -4.76
CA LEU A 110 -12.45 -8.07 -5.16
C LEU A 110 -12.93 -7.28 -3.94
N MET A 111 -13.69 -7.92 -3.04
CA MET A 111 -14.22 -7.28 -1.83
C MET A 111 -13.15 -6.96 -0.78
N MET A 112 -11.98 -7.59 -0.87
CA MET A 112 -10.83 -7.27 -0.01
C MET A 112 -10.14 -5.95 -0.41
N GLY A 113 -10.39 -5.44 -1.63
CA GLY A 113 -9.83 -4.18 -2.11
C GLY A 113 -10.30 -2.95 -1.30
N ALA A 114 -9.66 -1.80 -1.52
CA ALA A 114 -9.88 -0.57 -0.73
C ALA A 114 -11.33 -0.05 -0.72
N HIS A 115 -12.14 -0.43 -1.69
CA HIS A 115 -13.55 -0.02 -1.84
C HIS A 115 -14.54 -1.18 -1.62
N GLY A 116 -14.07 -2.33 -1.16
CA GLY A 116 -14.92 -3.48 -0.82
C GLY A 116 -15.29 -3.52 0.67
N SER A 117 -16.05 -4.54 1.07
CA SER A 117 -16.39 -4.80 2.47
C SER A 117 -15.68 -6.06 2.95
N LEU A 118 -14.94 -5.96 4.06
CA LEU A 118 -14.17 -7.08 4.59
C LEU A 118 -15.06 -8.23 5.08
N GLU A 119 -16.24 -7.95 5.63
CA GLU A 119 -17.19 -8.99 6.03
C GLU A 119 -17.70 -9.77 4.82
N ARG A 120 -18.03 -9.07 3.73
CA ARG A 120 -18.46 -9.72 2.48
C ARG A 120 -17.30 -10.48 1.83
N ALA A 121 -16.09 -9.93 1.89
CA ALA A 121 -14.88 -10.63 1.44
C ALA A 121 -14.69 -11.95 2.20
N LEU A 122 -14.90 -11.94 3.53
CA LEU A 122 -14.82 -13.13 4.36
C LEU A 122 -15.89 -14.16 3.97
N GLU A 123 -17.14 -13.73 3.84
CA GLU A 123 -18.26 -14.59 3.42
C GLU A 123 -17.96 -15.28 2.07
N TYR A 124 -17.57 -14.52 1.04
CA TYR A 124 -17.23 -15.09 -0.26
C TYR A 124 -16.03 -16.04 -0.20
N THR A 125 -15.03 -15.72 0.61
CA THR A 125 -13.85 -16.59 0.78
C THR A 125 -14.21 -17.89 1.50
N GLU A 126 -15.08 -17.85 2.52
CA GLU A 126 -15.56 -19.04 3.22
C GLU A 126 -16.44 -19.91 2.30
N ASN A 127 -17.28 -19.31 1.47
CA ASN A 127 -18.03 -20.02 0.43
C ASN A 127 -17.13 -20.67 -0.63
N SER A 128 -16.01 -20.03 -0.98
CA SER A 128 -14.98 -20.60 -1.87
C SER A 128 -14.36 -21.87 -1.27
N ILE A 129 -13.94 -21.81 0.00
CA ILE A 129 -13.39 -22.95 0.74
C ILE A 129 -14.42 -24.07 0.79
N GLN A 130 -15.66 -23.78 1.20
CA GLN A 130 -16.72 -24.79 1.33
C GLN A 130 -17.00 -25.49 0.00
N ALA A 131 -17.16 -24.74 -1.10
CA ALA A 131 -17.38 -25.32 -2.43
C ALA A 131 -16.19 -26.18 -2.90
N GLY A 132 -14.97 -25.78 -2.57
CA GLY A 132 -13.75 -26.55 -2.83
C GLY A 132 -13.69 -27.86 -2.03
N LEU A 133 -14.07 -27.85 -0.75
CA LEU A 133 -14.11 -29.03 0.13
C LEU A 133 -15.24 -30.00 -0.23
N GLU A 134 -16.39 -29.49 -0.69
CA GLU A 134 -17.51 -30.29 -1.17
C GLU A 134 -17.31 -30.85 -2.59
N SER A 135 -16.15 -30.57 -3.19
CA SER A 135 -15.72 -31.09 -4.49
C SER A 135 -14.37 -31.78 -4.36
N SER A 136 -13.83 -32.31 -5.46
CA SER A 136 -12.53 -32.98 -5.46
C SER A 136 -11.34 -32.00 -5.47
N MET A 137 -11.47 -30.85 -4.77
CA MET A 137 -10.49 -29.74 -4.78
C MET A 137 -9.83 -29.48 -3.43
N LYS A 138 -10.02 -30.35 -2.43
CA LYS A 138 -9.47 -30.16 -1.07
C LYS A 138 -7.99 -29.74 -1.07
N ASN A 139 -7.15 -30.44 -1.84
CA ASN A 139 -5.73 -30.13 -1.99
C ASN A 139 -5.52 -29.46 -3.36
N SER A 140 -5.87 -28.18 -3.48
CA SER A 140 -5.73 -27.42 -4.72
C SER A 140 -5.28 -25.99 -4.45
N GLU A 141 -4.69 -25.35 -5.46
CA GLU A 141 -4.27 -23.95 -5.41
C GLU A 141 -5.43 -23.01 -5.08
N VAL A 142 -6.64 -23.30 -5.55
CA VAL A 142 -7.84 -22.51 -5.26
C VAL A 142 -8.17 -22.54 -3.76
N VAL A 143 -8.19 -23.72 -3.14
CA VAL A 143 -8.51 -23.85 -1.72
C VAL A 143 -7.39 -23.29 -0.85
N ALA A 144 -6.13 -23.58 -1.17
CA ALA A 144 -4.97 -22.99 -0.49
C ALA A 144 -4.99 -21.46 -0.55
N GLY A 145 -5.23 -20.89 -1.74
CA GLY A 145 -5.34 -19.44 -1.94
C GLY A 145 -6.53 -18.84 -1.17
N ALA A 146 -7.65 -19.55 -1.08
CA ALA A 146 -8.80 -19.09 -0.30
C ALA A 146 -8.51 -19.09 1.22
N TYR A 147 -7.84 -20.10 1.77
CA TYR A 147 -7.38 -20.06 3.17
C TYR A 147 -6.41 -18.91 3.44
N PHE A 148 -5.46 -18.67 2.52
CA PHE A 148 -4.53 -17.54 2.62
C PHE A 148 -5.29 -16.21 2.64
N ASN A 149 -6.23 -16.01 1.71
CA ASN A 149 -7.07 -14.82 1.67
C ASN A 149 -7.94 -14.66 2.92
N ARG A 150 -8.47 -15.77 3.48
CA ARG A 150 -9.20 -15.77 4.74
C ARG A 150 -8.32 -15.26 5.88
N GLY A 151 -7.07 -15.71 5.96
CA GLY A 151 -6.09 -15.20 6.92
C GLY A 151 -5.86 -13.69 6.78
N LYS A 152 -5.70 -13.21 5.54
CA LYS A 152 -5.52 -11.78 5.23
C LYS A 152 -6.72 -10.95 5.69
N ILE A 153 -7.93 -11.37 5.34
CA ILE A 153 -9.18 -10.69 5.72
C ILE A 153 -9.37 -10.69 7.24
N LEU A 154 -9.18 -11.83 7.90
CA LEU A 154 -9.29 -11.93 9.37
C LEU A 154 -8.29 -11.01 10.06
N GLY A 155 -7.05 -10.92 9.56
CA GLY A 155 -6.05 -9.98 10.04
C GLY A 155 -6.49 -8.53 9.85
N MET A 156 -7.09 -8.21 8.69
CA MET A 156 -7.64 -6.87 8.42
C MET A 156 -8.81 -6.52 9.33
N LEU A 157 -9.64 -7.49 9.71
CA LEU A 157 -10.71 -7.38 10.70
C LEU A 157 -10.23 -7.36 12.16
N GLY A 158 -8.94 -7.63 12.41
CA GLY A 158 -8.38 -7.69 13.77
C GLY A 158 -8.54 -9.01 14.50
N ARG A 159 -9.00 -10.05 13.82
CA ARG A 159 -9.18 -11.41 14.34
C ARG A 159 -7.87 -12.18 14.20
N GLU A 160 -6.84 -11.72 14.91
CA GLU A 160 -5.45 -12.15 14.68
C GLU A 160 -5.23 -13.66 14.94
N GLU A 161 -5.79 -14.21 16.02
CA GLU A 161 -5.65 -15.64 16.32
C GLU A 161 -6.26 -16.51 15.21
N GLU A 162 -7.43 -16.12 14.71
CA GLU A 162 -8.09 -16.80 13.59
C GLU A 162 -7.33 -16.61 12.28
N ALA A 163 -6.68 -15.45 12.08
CA ALA A 163 -5.83 -15.20 10.94
C ALA A 163 -4.60 -16.12 10.92
N GLN A 164 -3.91 -16.27 12.06
CA GLN A 164 -2.78 -17.19 12.19
C GLN A 164 -3.20 -18.64 11.95
N ALA A 165 -4.36 -19.05 12.49
CA ALA A 165 -4.94 -20.37 12.20
C ALA A 165 -5.21 -20.57 10.70
N ALA A 166 -5.79 -19.58 10.02
CA ALA A 166 -6.05 -19.66 8.59
C ALA A 166 -4.77 -19.73 7.73
N TYR A 167 -3.69 -19.04 8.14
CA TYR A 167 -2.40 -19.16 7.45
C TYR A 167 -1.74 -20.52 7.64
N MET A 168 -1.87 -21.14 8.83
CA MET A 168 -1.39 -22.52 9.03
C MET A 168 -2.15 -23.50 8.13
N GLU A 169 -3.49 -23.43 8.10
CA GLU A 169 -4.32 -24.24 7.20
C GLU A 169 -3.96 -24.00 5.72
N ALA A 170 -3.68 -22.75 5.34
CA ALA A 170 -3.24 -22.42 3.99
C ALA A 170 -1.91 -23.08 3.63
N ALA A 171 -0.93 -23.07 4.53
CA ALA A 171 0.36 -23.72 4.34
C ALA A 171 0.19 -25.25 4.23
N ASP A 172 -0.60 -25.86 5.11
CA ASP A 172 -0.83 -27.32 5.13
C ASP A 172 -1.54 -27.81 3.85
N VAL A 173 -2.54 -27.06 3.37
CA VAL A 173 -3.25 -27.41 2.13
C VAL A 173 -2.39 -27.15 0.88
N ALA A 174 -1.49 -26.17 0.95
CA ALA A 174 -0.61 -25.81 -0.16
C ALA A 174 0.60 -26.74 -0.31
N ASP A 175 1.00 -27.45 0.75
CA ASP A 175 2.18 -28.32 0.74
C ASP A 175 2.07 -29.40 -0.36
N GLY A 176 3.10 -29.47 -1.21
CA GLY A 176 3.15 -30.38 -2.37
C GLY A 176 2.30 -29.98 -3.57
N VAL A 177 1.47 -28.92 -3.48
CA VAL A 177 0.46 -28.60 -4.51
C VAL A 177 0.51 -27.16 -5.02
N ALA A 178 0.69 -26.18 -4.14
CA ALA A 178 0.56 -24.76 -4.47
C ALA A 178 1.74 -23.95 -3.91
N PRO A 179 2.92 -23.97 -4.59
CA PRO A 179 4.16 -23.36 -4.08
C PRO A 179 4.01 -21.90 -3.66
N GLY A 180 3.28 -21.09 -4.44
CA GLY A 180 3.11 -19.67 -4.15
C GLY A 180 2.25 -19.42 -2.90
N SER A 181 1.15 -20.16 -2.74
CA SER A 181 0.30 -20.07 -1.54
C SER A 181 1.04 -20.57 -0.30
N TYR A 182 1.84 -21.63 -0.43
CA TYR A 182 2.69 -22.14 0.65
C TYR A 182 3.67 -21.07 1.15
N ALA A 183 4.44 -20.48 0.23
CA ALA A 183 5.41 -19.45 0.55
C ALA A 183 4.77 -18.20 1.21
N LYS A 184 3.64 -17.73 0.66
CA LYS A 184 2.90 -16.57 1.18
C LYS A 184 2.27 -16.83 2.54
N ALA A 185 1.75 -18.04 2.76
CA ALA A 185 1.17 -18.45 4.04
C ALA A 185 2.23 -18.43 5.14
N LEU A 186 3.38 -19.09 4.92
CA LEU A 186 4.49 -19.10 5.88
C LEU A 186 5.02 -17.70 6.17
N ALA A 187 5.15 -16.86 5.13
CA ALA A 187 5.58 -15.48 5.30
C ALA A 187 4.59 -14.62 6.10
N SER A 188 3.33 -15.01 6.22
CA SER A 188 2.30 -14.30 6.99
C SER A 188 2.17 -14.77 8.45
N LEU A 189 2.86 -15.85 8.81
CA LEU A 189 2.94 -16.31 10.20
C LEU A 189 3.74 -15.34 11.08
N LYS A 190 3.38 -15.28 12.36
CA LYS A 190 4.09 -14.52 13.40
C LYS A 190 4.94 -15.39 14.32
N GLU A 191 4.57 -16.65 14.46
CA GLU A 191 5.24 -17.65 15.27
C GLU A 191 5.60 -18.84 14.39
N PHE A 192 6.72 -19.48 14.69
CA PHE A 192 7.29 -20.55 13.87
C PHE A 192 7.75 -21.69 14.76
N GLU A 193 7.36 -22.92 14.42
CA GLU A 193 7.91 -24.12 15.01
C GLU A 193 9.31 -24.43 14.45
N ASP A 194 10.16 -25.09 15.23
CA ASP A 194 11.51 -25.48 14.78
C ASP A 194 11.45 -26.33 13.50
N SER A 195 10.45 -27.21 13.38
CA SER A 195 10.18 -28.04 12.19
C SER A 195 9.87 -27.20 10.95
N GLN A 196 9.08 -26.12 11.10
CA GLN A 196 8.75 -25.21 10.01
C GLN A 196 9.98 -24.42 9.57
N VAL A 197 10.83 -24.00 10.51
CA VAL A 197 12.08 -23.32 10.19
C VAL A 197 13.03 -24.25 9.44
N GLU A 198 13.20 -25.49 9.90
CA GLU A 198 14.02 -26.50 9.21
C GLU A 198 13.49 -26.77 7.79
N ALA A 199 12.17 -26.93 7.62
CA ALA A 199 11.55 -27.11 6.31
C ALA A 199 11.78 -25.92 5.36
N MET A 200 11.65 -24.68 5.86
CA MET A 200 11.93 -23.48 5.08
C MET A 200 13.40 -23.34 4.69
N GLU A 201 14.33 -23.70 5.59
CA GLU A 201 15.78 -23.71 5.31
C GLU A 201 16.08 -24.65 4.12
N GLU A 202 15.51 -25.85 4.13
CA GLU A 202 15.66 -26.83 3.04
C GLU A 202 15.00 -26.36 1.72
N ALA A 203 13.79 -25.82 1.79
CA ALA A 203 13.08 -25.28 0.63
C ALA A 203 13.87 -24.13 -0.04
N VAL A 204 14.42 -23.22 0.76
CA VAL A 204 15.26 -22.13 0.25
C VAL A 204 16.56 -22.65 -0.34
N GLN A 205 17.17 -23.68 0.26
CA GLN A 205 18.34 -24.32 -0.29
C GLN A 205 18.06 -24.94 -1.66
N PHE A 206 16.92 -25.64 -1.82
CA PHE A 206 16.47 -26.15 -3.12
C PHE A 206 16.28 -25.02 -4.15
N LEU A 207 15.66 -23.90 -3.77
CA LEU A 207 15.47 -22.76 -4.67
C LEU A 207 16.79 -22.09 -5.10
N LYS A 208 17.81 -22.07 -4.23
CA LYS A 208 19.15 -21.60 -4.60
C LYS A 208 19.81 -22.52 -5.63
N LEU A 209 19.74 -23.84 -5.40
CA LEU A 209 20.30 -24.85 -6.32
C LEU A 209 19.68 -24.82 -7.72
N THR A 210 18.41 -24.43 -7.83
CA THR A 210 17.66 -24.43 -9.10
C THR A 210 17.67 -23.09 -9.82
N ALA A 211 17.82 -21.97 -9.11
CA ALA A 211 17.79 -20.62 -9.70
C ALA A 211 19.04 -20.25 -10.52
N ASP A 212 20.21 -20.80 -10.19
CA ASP A 212 21.50 -20.46 -10.84
C ASP A 212 21.73 -21.20 -12.18
N GLY A 213 20.65 -21.69 -12.79
CA GLY A 213 20.63 -22.15 -14.17
C GLY A 213 21.51 -23.35 -14.44
N GLY A 214 21.17 -24.52 -13.91
CA GLY A 214 21.56 -25.84 -14.47
C GLY A 214 23.05 -26.09 -14.71
N SER A 215 23.95 -25.22 -14.25
CA SER A 215 25.36 -25.52 -14.18
C SER A 215 25.55 -26.35 -12.92
N GLN A 216 26.21 -27.49 -13.07
CA GLN A 216 26.96 -28.13 -12.00
C GLN A 216 28.07 -27.17 -11.53
N GLY A 217 27.72 -25.95 -11.10
CA GLY A 217 28.57 -25.16 -10.24
C GLY A 217 28.71 -25.99 -8.98
N ALA A 218 29.92 -26.46 -8.72
CA ALA A 218 30.24 -27.16 -7.50
C ALA A 218 29.84 -26.25 -6.33
N VAL A 219 28.67 -26.53 -5.75
CA VAL A 219 28.44 -26.18 -4.35
C VAL A 219 29.42 -27.06 -3.61
N ASP A 220 30.46 -26.44 -3.05
CA ASP A 220 31.38 -27.14 -2.19
C ASP A 220 30.53 -27.82 -1.11
N GLU A 221 30.73 -29.12 -0.85
CA GLU A 221 30.02 -29.78 0.26
C GLU A 221 30.31 -29.08 1.62
N GLU A 222 31.31 -28.17 1.65
CA GLU A 222 31.59 -27.23 2.74
C GLU A 222 30.62 -26.04 2.84
N ASP A 223 29.94 -25.59 1.77
CA ASP A 223 28.88 -24.57 1.85
C ASP A 223 27.58 -25.12 2.48
N LEU A 224 27.51 -26.44 2.64
CA LEU A 224 26.53 -27.12 3.52
C LEU A 224 26.88 -26.98 5.02
N ASP A 225 27.95 -26.25 5.37
CA ASP A 225 28.48 -26.07 6.72
C ASP A 225 28.24 -24.65 7.28
N VAL A 226 26.99 -24.17 7.26
CA VAL A 226 26.60 -22.92 7.94
C VAL A 226 25.80 -23.15 9.22
N GLY A 227 26.48 -23.69 10.23
CA GLY A 227 26.00 -23.65 11.61
C GLY A 227 27.13 -23.77 12.63
N PRO A 228 27.25 -22.85 13.62
CA PRO A 228 28.23 -23.02 14.69
C PRO A 228 27.86 -24.23 15.54
N ALA A 229 28.60 -25.31 15.32
CA ALA A 229 28.62 -26.49 16.15
C ALA A 229 29.11 -26.15 17.57
N LYS A 230 28.18 -25.77 18.47
CA LYS A 230 28.42 -25.86 19.92
C LYS A 230 27.10 -25.87 20.70
N ARG A 231 26.69 -27.11 21.01
CA ARG A 231 25.60 -27.58 21.91
C ARG A 231 24.36 -28.13 21.21
N ARG A 232 24.51 -29.22 20.46
CA ARG A 232 23.41 -30.17 20.22
C ARG A 232 23.64 -31.43 21.06
N ARG A 233 22.77 -31.61 22.07
CA ARG A 233 22.71 -32.81 22.91
C ARG A 233 21.80 -33.82 22.18
N ARG A 234 22.40 -34.94 21.73
CA ARG A 234 21.78 -36.21 21.33
C ARG A 234 20.45 -36.14 20.55
N GLY A 235 20.59 -35.95 19.24
CA GLY A 235 19.67 -36.33 18.18
C GLY A 235 20.40 -36.07 16.86
N LYS A 236 20.69 -37.11 16.06
CA LYS A 236 21.46 -37.00 14.81
C LYS A 236 20.60 -36.24 13.80
N ALA A 237 20.89 -34.96 13.54
CA ALA A 237 20.41 -34.31 12.32
C ALA A 237 21.08 -35.02 11.14
N VAL A 238 20.31 -35.75 10.35
CA VAL A 238 20.80 -36.37 9.12
C VAL A 238 20.95 -35.22 8.11
N LYS A 239 22.18 -34.93 7.66
CA LYS A 239 22.41 -33.99 6.56
C LYS A 239 21.74 -34.59 5.31
N LYS A 240 20.70 -33.93 4.78
CA LYS A 240 20.07 -34.33 3.51
C LYS A 240 21.04 -34.08 2.35
N SER A 241 21.15 -35.04 1.44
CA SER A 241 21.92 -34.86 0.20
C SER A 241 21.18 -33.94 -0.77
N VAL A 242 21.88 -33.41 -1.79
CA VAL A 242 21.24 -32.65 -2.87
C VAL A 242 20.12 -33.47 -3.54
N ALA A 243 20.33 -34.79 -3.70
CA ALA A 243 19.32 -35.69 -4.26
C ALA A 243 18.07 -35.79 -3.36
N ASP A 244 18.25 -35.80 -2.03
CA ASP A 244 17.13 -35.82 -1.08
C ASP A 244 16.33 -34.51 -1.17
N LEU A 245 17.01 -33.36 -1.21
CA LEU A 245 16.36 -32.06 -1.37
C LEU A 245 15.63 -31.95 -2.72
N GLN A 246 16.24 -32.43 -3.80
CA GLN A 246 15.62 -32.44 -5.13
C GLN A 246 14.38 -33.34 -5.18
N ALA A 247 14.39 -34.47 -4.47
CA ALA A 247 13.25 -35.38 -4.43
C ALA A 247 12.09 -34.81 -3.60
N GLU A 248 12.39 -34.21 -2.44
CA GLU A 248 11.40 -33.70 -1.51
C GLU A 248 10.79 -32.37 -1.94
N TRP A 249 11.61 -31.46 -2.45
CA TRP A 249 11.20 -30.09 -2.79
C TRP A 249 10.98 -29.88 -4.29
N ALA A 250 10.96 -30.95 -5.09
CA ALA A 250 10.81 -30.89 -6.56
C ALA A 250 9.60 -30.06 -7.01
N TRP A 251 8.51 -30.12 -6.24
CA TRP A 251 7.26 -29.42 -6.52
C TRP A 251 7.40 -27.88 -6.45
N LEU A 252 8.43 -27.37 -5.77
CA LEU A 252 8.76 -25.93 -5.77
C LEU A 252 9.45 -25.48 -7.07
N ALA A 253 9.88 -26.39 -7.95
CA ALA A 253 10.54 -26.03 -9.21
C ALA A 253 9.63 -25.17 -10.12
N GLU A 254 8.32 -25.38 -10.03
CA GLU A 254 7.30 -24.62 -10.77
C GLU A 254 6.87 -23.33 -10.06
N MET A 255 7.49 -22.98 -8.92
CA MET A 255 7.19 -21.74 -8.22
C MET A 255 7.56 -20.53 -9.08
N LYS A 256 6.56 -19.68 -9.34
CA LYS A 256 6.75 -18.44 -10.08
C LYS A 256 7.81 -17.57 -9.41
N ARG A 257 8.62 -16.88 -10.21
CA ARG A 257 9.69 -15.99 -9.72
C ARG A 257 9.18 -14.94 -8.73
N GLU A 258 7.97 -14.42 -8.96
CA GLU A 258 7.27 -13.45 -8.09
C GLU A 258 6.87 -14.01 -6.72
N ASP A 259 6.77 -15.34 -6.57
CA ASP A 259 6.41 -16.00 -5.32
C ASP A 259 7.63 -16.45 -4.50
N GLN A 260 8.80 -16.64 -5.13
CA GLN A 260 10.03 -17.07 -4.46
C GLN A 260 10.50 -16.17 -3.30
N PRO A 261 10.43 -14.82 -3.39
CA PRO A 261 10.83 -13.94 -2.29
C PRO A 261 10.15 -14.25 -0.95
N TRP A 262 8.91 -14.76 -0.99
CA TRP A 262 8.09 -14.95 0.20
C TRP A 262 8.69 -15.96 1.18
N LEU A 263 9.31 -17.05 0.71
CA LEU A 263 10.01 -17.99 1.58
C LEU A 263 11.19 -17.35 2.32
N PHE A 264 11.93 -16.48 1.64
CA PHE A 264 13.04 -15.75 2.25
C PHE A 264 12.54 -14.72 3.27
N PHE A 265 11.42 -14.04 3.00
CA PHE A 265 10.77 -13.18 3.99
C PHE A 265 10.29 -13.97 5.22
N ALA A 266 9.79 -15.21 5.03
CA ALA A 266 9.40 -16.08 6.13
C ALA A 266 10.61 -16.47 7.01
N LEU A 267 11.74 -16.89 6.41
CA LEU A 267 12.98 -17.16 7.15
C LEU A 267 13.55 -15.92 7.84
N TYR A 268 13.49 -14.75 7.20
CA TYR A 268 13.85 -13.49 7.84
C TYR A 268 13.06 -13.28 9.14
N LYS A 269 11.73 -13.44 9.10
CA LYS A 269 10.86 -13.29 10.29
C LYS A 269 11.18 -14.33 11.36
N ALA A 270 11.38 -15.58 10.98
CA ALA A 270 11.72 -16.67 11.89
C ALA A 270 13.07 -16.44 12.59
N TYR A 271 14.10 -16.03 11.86
CA TYR A 271 15.40 -15.73 12.48
C TYR A 271 15.38 -14.43 13.30
N GLU A 272 14.63 -13.43 12.88
CA GLU A 272 14.45 -12.20 13.66
C GLU A 272 13.80 -12.49 15.02
N SER A 273 12.76 -13.34 15.05
CA SER A 273 12.08 -13.71 16.31
C SER A 273 13.00 -14.51 17.25
N GLN A 274 13.96 -15.25 16.70
CA GLN A 274 15.01 -15.97 17.45
C GLN A 274 16.22 -15.09 17.83
N GLY A 275 16.24 -13.81 17.43
CA GLY A 275 17.37 -12.90 17.67
C GLY A 275 18.63 -13.18 16.84
N LYS A 276 18.53 -13.98 15.77
CA LYS A 276 19.62 -14.31 14.85
C LYS A 276 19.71 -13.27 13.72
N PHE A 277 20.06 -12.02 14.07
CA PHE A 277 19.96 -10.87 13.15
C PHE A 277 20.82 -10.98 11.89
N ASP A 278 21.98 -11.62 11.93
CA ASP A 278 22.83 -11.82 10.74
C ASP A 278 22.12 -12.71 9.71
N LYS A 279 21.63 -13.88 10.14
CA LYS A 279 20.85 -14.78 9.29
C LYS A 279 19.55 -14.17 8.80
N ALA A 280 18.89 -13.38 9.66
CA ALA A 280 17.69 -12.64 9.29
C ALA A 280 18.01 -11.66 8.15
N TRP A 281 19.10 -10.89 8.27
CA TRP A 281 19.52 -9.93 7.26
C TRP A 281 19.90 -10.57 5.93
N GLU A 282 20.64 -11.69 5.94
CA GLU A 282 20.98 -12.45 4.73
C GLU A 282 19.73 -12.86 3.95
N ASN A 283 18.74 -13.42 4.64
CA ASN A 283 17.47 -13.80 4.00
C ASN A 283 16.67 -12.59 3.55
N LEU A 284 16.69 -11.50 4.31
CA LEU A 284 16.03 -10.27 3.92
C LEU A 284 16.62 -9.66 2.65
N MET A 285 17.95 -9.65 2.52
CA MET A 285 18.66 -9.20 1.33
C MET A 285 18.31 -10.06 0.12
N GLU A 286 18.30 -11.39 0.27
CA GLU A 286 17.99 -12.30 -0.83
C GLU A 286 16.51 -12.23 -1.25
N ALA A 287 15.58 -12.08 -0.30
CA ALA A 287 14.17 -11.84 -0.58
C ALA A 287 13.99 -10.61 -1.47
N ASN A 288 14.57 -9.50 -1.06
CA ASN A 288 14.47 -8.22 -1.74
C ASN A 288 15.19 -8.22 -3.10
N ARG A 289 16.35 -8.88 -3.21
CA ARG A 289 17.05 -9.07 -4.50
C ARG A 289 16.14 -9.77 -5.50
N ARG A 290 15.55 -10.90 -5.11
CA ARG A 290 14.63 -11.67 -5.97
C ARG A 290 13.37 -10.87 -6.32
N GLN A 291 12.84 -10.09 -5.38
CA GLN A 291 11.68 -9.23 -5.63
C GLN A 291 12.02 -8.07 -6.59
N ARG A 292 13.23 -7.49 -6.47
CA ARG A 292 13.69 -6.44 -7.37
C ARG A 292 13.86 -6.95 -8.80
N ASP A 293 14.27 -8.20 -8.97
CA ASP A 293 14.42 -8.87 -10.27
C ASP A 293 13.07 -9.10 -11.00
N THR A 294 11.92 -8.97 -10.31
CA THR A 294 10.60 -9.18 -10.92
C THR A 294 9.97 -7.92 -11.51
N TYR A 295 10.57 -6.75 -11.29
CA TYR A 295 10.05 -5.48 -11.79
C TYR A 295 11.14 -4.63 -12.46
N ASN A 296 10.74 -3.83 -13.45
CA ASN A 296 11.60 -2.80 -14.02
C ASN A 296 11.20 -1.45 -13.42
N TYR A 297 12.10 -0.81 -12.70
CA TYR A 297 11.90 0.47 -12.02
C TYR A 297 13.10 1.39 -12.26
N ASP A 298 12.81 2.65 -12.58
CA ASP A 298 13.78 3.73 -12.71
C ASP A 298 13.58 4.71 -11.54
N SER A 299 14.55 4.75 -10.63
CA SER A 299 14.52 5.65 -9.47
C SER A 299 14.62 7.13 -9.85
N GLU A 300 15.15 7.44 -11.04
CA GLU A 300 15.27 8.82 -11.48
C GLU A 300 13.92 9.42 -11.91
N ASP A 301 12.94 8.60 -12.29
CA ASP A 301 11.60 9.09 -12.68
C ASP A 301 10.93 9.89 -11.55
N GLU A 302 11.05 9.42 -10.31
CA GLU A 302 10.48 10.12 -9.15
C GLU A 302 11.24 11.41 -8.85
N GLY A 303 12.58 11.39 -8.96
CA GLY A 303 13.39 12.60 -8.81
C GLY A 303 13.05 13.67 -9.85
N ARG A 304 12.83 13.26 -11.11
CA ARG A 304 12.38 14.15 -12.19
C ARG A 304 11.00 14.74 -11.90
N MET A 305 10.06 13.92 -11.41
CA MET A 305 8.73 14.39 -11.00
C MET A 305 8.82 15.43 -9.88
N VAL A 306 9.64 15.19 -8.85
CA VAL A 306 9.87 16.14 -7.75
C VAL A 306 10.42 17.46 -8.30
N GLN A 307 11.42 17.40 -9.18
CA GLN A 307 11.99 18.59 -9.79
C GLN A 307 10.97 19.38 -10.62
N SER A 308 10.15 18.69 -11.44
CA SER A 308 9.10 19.34 -12.23
C SER A 308 8.06 20.03 -11.36
N LEU A 309 7.63 19.42 -10.25
CA LEU A 309 6.70 20.04 -9.31
C LEU A 309 7.31 21.28 -8.64
N ARG A 310 8.58 21.22 -8.22
CA ARG A 310 9.30 22.38 -7.66
C ARG A 310 9.47 23.53 -8.66
N GLN A 311 9.60 23.20 -9.95
CA GLN A 311 9.64 24.20 -11.03
C GLN A 311 8.27 24.80 -11.31
N ALA A 312 7.20 24.00 -11.22
CA ALA A 312 5.82 24.47 -11.38
C ALA A 312 5.38 25.39 -10.22
N PHE A 313 5.99 25.24 -9.04
CA PHE A 313 5.71 26.03 -7.84
C PHE A 313 7.00 26.63 -7.24
N PRO A 314 7.64 27.63 -7.83
CA PRO A 314 8.90 28.17 -7.31
C PRO A 314 8.72 28.96 -6.00
N ILE A 315 9.67 28.83 -5.07
CA ILE A 315 9.70 29.57 -3.78
C ILE A 315 10.09 31.05 -3.98
N ALA A 316 11.14 31.30 -4.78
CA ALA A 316 11.66 32.64 -5.04
C ALA A 316 10.85 33.30 -6.16
N GLU A 317 10.42 34.55 -5.96
CA GLU A 317 9.59 35.29 -6.92
C GLU A 317 8.27 34.56 -7.25
N ALA A 318 7.57 34.07 -6.22
CA ALA A 318 6.27 33.42 -6.41
C ALA A 318 5.39 34.34 -7.26
N ASP A 319 5.14 33.93 -8.51
CA ASP A 319 4.26 34.62 -9.45
C ASP A 319 2.99 34.98 -8.67
N PRO A 320 2.54 36.25 -8.66
CA PRO A 320 1.31 36.64 -7.96
C PRO A 320 0.11 35.74 -8.28
N THR A 321 0.11 35.12 -9.46
CA THR A 321 -0.86 34.13 -9.91
C THR A 321 -0.74 32.80 -9.15
N VAL A 322 0.48 32.30 -8.93
CA VAL A 322 0.76 31.10 -8.12
C VAL A 322 0.43 31.37 -6.65
N VAL A 323 0.85 32.50 -6.10
CA VAL A 323 0.52 32.92 -4.72
C VAL A 323 -1.00 32.95 -4.52
N ARG A 324 -1.72 33.54 -5.47
CA ARG A 324 -3.18 33.63 -5.42
C ARG A 324 -3.86 32.27 -5.56
N ALA A 325 -3.32 31.38 -6.41
CA ALA A 325 -3.83 30.02 -6.55
C ALA A 325 -3.65 29.23 -5.24
N LEU A 326 -2.46 29.30 -4.62
CA LEU A 326 -2.14 28.66 -3.34
C LEU A 326 -2.87 29.30 -2.15
N ALA A 327 -3.23 30.59 -2.23
CA ALA A 327 -4.16 31.21 -1.29
C ALA A 327 -5.56 30.59 -1.34
N GLY A 328 -5.86 29.77 -2.37
CA GLY A 328 -7.09 29.00 -2.46
C GLY A 328 -8.34 29.85 -2.65
N GLU A 329 -8.22 31.08 -3.14
CA GLU A 329 -9.36 32.01 -3.25
C GLU A 329 -10.52 31.46 -4.09
N LEU A 330 -10.20 30.60 -5.06
CA LEU A 330 -11.13 29.98 -6.01
C LEU A 330 -11.48 28.52 -5.67
N GLY A 331 -10.94 28.00 -4.57
CA GLY A 331 -11.18 26.64 -4.10
C GLY A 331 -12.42 26.53 -3.22
N LEU A 332 -12.82 25.28 -2.95
CA LEU A 332 -13.92 24.98 -2.04
C LEU A 332 -13.45 25.16 -0.59
N LYS A 333 -14.01 26.16 0.09
CA LYS A 333 -13.63 26.54 1.47
C LYS A 333 -14.29 25.66 2.55
N GLN A 334 -15.15 24.74 2.16
CA GLN A 334 -15.84 23.86 3.09
C GLN A 334 -14.81 22.95 3.80
N PRO A 335 -14.79 22.90 5.14
CA PRO A 335 -13.96 21.94 5.88
C PRO A 335 -14.51 20.52 5.75
N GLY A 336 -13.72 19.53 6.17
CA GLY A 336 -14.15 18.12 6.21
C GLY A 336 -13.27 17.18 5.38
N ALA A 337 -12.53 17.69 4.40
CA ALA A 337 -11.47 16.90 3.77
C ALA A 337 -10.26 16.81 4.71
N VAL A 338 -9.81 15.60 5.02
CA VAL A 338 -8.58 15.37 5.79
C VAL A 338 -7.65 14.51 4.94
N PHE A 339 -6.45 15.01 4.65
CA PHE A 339 -5.42 14.27 3.92
C PHE A 339 -4.33 13.84 4.89
N VAL A 340 -4.08 12.53 4.97
CA VAL A 340 -2.96 11.98 5.73
C VAL A 340 -1.94 11.42 4.73
N VAL A 341 -0.80 12.08 4.63
CA VAL A 341 0.27 11.77 3.68
C VAL A 341 1.54 11.31 4.40
N GLY A 342 2.54 10.86 3.63
CA GLY A 342 3.86 10.53 4.15
C GLY A 342 4.49 9.40 3.37
N LEU A 343 5.65 8.92 3.84
CA LEU A 343 6.21 7.66 3.35
C LEU A 343 5.43 6.47 3.91
N PRO A 344 5.42 5.32 3.20
CA PRO A 344 4.93 4.08 3.79
C PRO A 344 5.73 3.79 5.05
N ARG A 345 5.08 3.11 6.01
CA ARG A 345 5.70 2.71 7.29
C ARG A 345 6.06 3.88 8.24
N SER A 346 5.53 5.09 8.01
CA SER A 346 5.70 6.25 8.90
C SER A 346 4.58 6.46 9.93
N GLY A 347 3.68 5.47 10.11
CA GLY A 347 2.61 5.56 11.12
C GLY A 347 1.34 6.28 10.67
N SER A 348 1.19 6.55 9.37
CA SER A 348 -0.01 7.16 8.79
C SER A 348 -1.32 6.39 9.06
N THR A 349 -1.26 5.05 9.07
CA THR A 349 -2.43 4.23 9.46
C THR A 349 -2.81 4.46 10.93
N LEU A 350 -1.84 4.64 11.83
CA LEU A 350 -2.13 4.92 13.25
C LEU A 350 -2.82 6.29 13.39
N ILE A 351 -2.33 7.30 12.66
CA ILE A 351 -2.95 8.64 12.60
C ILE A 351 -4.40 8.53 12.12
N GLU A 352 -4.64 7.86 10.99
CA GLU A 352 -5.98 7.66 10.47
C GLU A 352 -6.87 6.91 11.46
N GLN A 353 -6.35 5.86 12.11
CA GLN A 353 -7.10 5.08 13.08
C GLN A 353 -7.55 5.94 14.27
N ILE A 354 -6.64 6.75 14.83
CA ILE A 354 -6.94 7.69 15.93
C ILE A 354 -8.01 8.69 15.51
N LEU A 355 -7.87 9.30 14.34
CA LEU A 355 -8.85 10.26 13.82
C LEU A 355 -10.21 9.61 13.57
N ALA A 356 -10.23 8.44 12.92
CA ALA A 356 -11.45 7.72 12.55
C ALA A 356 -12.24 7.15 13.75
N SER A 357 -11.64 7.14 14.94
CA SER A 357 -12.32 6.83 16.19
C SER A 357 -13.19 7.97 16.70
N HIS A 358 -12.95 9.20 16.25
CA HIS A 358 -13.81 10.34 16.57
C HIS A 358 -15.18 10.18 15.91
N PRO A 359 -16.31 10.43 16.61
CA PRO A 359 -17.65 10.13 16.11
C PRO A 359 -18.04 10.89 14.82
N GLN A 360 -17.38 12.01 14.53
CA GLN A 360 -17.63 12.83 13.33
C GLN A 360 -16.71 12.50 12.15
N VAL A 361 -15.78 11.55 12.31
CA VAL A 361 -14.75 11.25 11.31
C VAL A 361 -14.99 9.87 10.71
N PHE A 362 -14.82 9.78 9.40
CA PHE A 362 -14.75 8.51 8.67
C PHE A 362 -13.35 8.34 8.06
N GLY A 363 -12.71 7.20 8.28
CA GLY A 363 -11.42 6.87 7.66
C GLY A 363 -11.64 6.04 6.40
N ALA A 364 -11.34 6.61 5.23
CA ALA A 364 -11.57 5.99 3.92
C ALA A 364 -10.39 5.12 3.43
N GLY A 365 -9.30 5.00 4.20
CA GLY A 365 -8.12 4.22 3.80
C GLY A 365 -7.31 4.88 2.69
N GLU A 366 -6.69 4.05 1.83
CA GLU A 366 -5.98 4.52 0.62
C GLU A 366 -6.98 4.77 -0.48
N ASP A 367 -7.55 5.98 -0.52
CA ASP A 367 -8.54 6.35 -1.53
C ASP A 367 -7.84 6.98 -2.75
N THR A 368 -8.35 6.67 -3.94
CA THR A 368 -7.83 7.23 -5.19
C THR A 368 -8.69 8.36 -5.73
N ALA A 369 -9.68 8.88 -5.00
CA ALA A 369 -10.67 9.85 -5.50
C ALA A 369 -10.07 11.16 -6.04
N PHE A 370 -8.94 11.62 -5.49
CA PHE A 370 -8.34 12.90 -5.92
C PHE A 370 -7.57 12.79 -7.24
N ALA A 371 -6.84 11.68 -7.47
CA ALA A 371 -5.96 11.55 -8.64
C ALA A 371 -6.70 11.67 -10.00
N PRO A 372 -7.88 11.04 -10.22
CA PRO A 372 -8.68 11.21 -11.43
C PRO A 372 -9.16 12.66 -11.66
N LEU A 373 -9.16 13.51 -10.63
CA LEU A 373 -9.58 14.90 -10.73
C LEU A 373 -8.45 15.85 -11.12
N LEU A 374 -7.19 15.41 -11.09
CA LEU A 374 -6.05 16.24 -11.48
C LEU A 374 -6.13 16.72 -12.94
N PRO A 375 -6.43 15.88 -13.95
CA PRO A 375 -6.57 16.36 -15.33
C PRO A 375 -7.67 17.42 -15.46
N VAL A 376 -8.80 17.23 -14.78
CA VAL A 376 -9.91 18.18 -14.75
C VAL A 376 -9.48 19.51 -14.15
N LEU A 377 -8.76 19.47 -13.02
CA LEU A 377 -8.20 20.67 -12.39
C LEU A 377 -7.22 21.40 -13.32
N PHE A 378 -6.37 20.66 -14.03
CA PHE A 378 -5.42 21.25 -14.97
C PHE A 378 -6.12 21.94 -16.13
N ASP A 379 -7.18 21.35 -16.67
CA ASP A 379 -7.98 21.96 -17.73
C ASP A 379 -8.70 23.22 -17.26
N VAL A 380 -9.23 23.21 -16.03
CA VAL A 380 -9.78 24.41 -15.38
C VAL A 380 -8.71 25.50 -15.21
N MET A 381 -7.52 25.14 -14.72
CA MET A 381 -6.40 26.07 -14.54
C MET A 381 -5.91 26.64 -15.87
N LYS A 382 -6.00 25.88 -16.96
CA LYS A 382 -5.68 26.32 -18.33
C LYS A 382 -6.76 27.20 -18.96
N GLY A 383 -7.89 27.41 -18.28
CA GLY A 383 -9.03 28.12 -18.84
C GLY A 383 -9.78 27.33 -19.93
N GLN A 384 -9.63 26.00 -19.95
CA GLN A 384 -10.30 25.07 -20.84
C GLN A 384 -11.24 24.13 -20.04
N PRO A 385 -12.13 24.66 -19.19
CA PRO A 385 -12.95 23.84 -18.30
C PRO A 385 -13.86 22.88 -19.08
N PRO A 386 -14.04 21.64 -18.60
CA PRO A 386 -15.13 20.77 -19.04
C PRO A 386 -16.51 21.43 -18.77
N GLU A 387 -17.54 21.01 -19.50
CA GLU A 387 -18.86 21.68 -19.52
C GLU A 387 -19.49 21.90 -18.13
N HIS A 388 -19.29 20.95 -17.21
CA HIS A 388 -19.89 20.98 -15.86
C HIS A 388 -18.92 21.35 -14.73
N VAL A 389 -17.64 21.61 -15.02
CA VAL A 389 -16.62 21.94 -14.01
C VAL A 389 -15.92 23.23 -14.41
N ARG A 390 -16.23 24.34 -13.75
CA ARG A 390 -15.84 25.69 -14.19
C ARG A 390 -14.79 26.35 -13.30
N SER A 391 -14.51 25.78 -12.13
CA SER A 391 -13.62 26.34 -11.13
C SER A 391 -12.93 25.27 -10.29
N PRO A 392 -11.81 25.59 -9.61
CA PRO A 392 -11.21 24.69 -8.64
C PRO A 392 -12.17 24.26 -7.53
N ALA A 393 -13.11 25.13 -7.12
CA ALA A 393 -14.16 24.79 -6.16
C ALA A 393 -15.11 23.69 -6.68
N ASP A 394 -15.42 23.66 -7.97
CA ASP A 394 -16.24 22.58 -8.55
C ASP A 394 -15.50 21.24 -8.49
N VAL A 395 -14.18 21.25 -8.71
CA VAL A 395 -13.33 20.06 -8.53
C VAL A 395 -13.33 19.62 -7.06
N GLY A 396 -13.18 20.56 -6.12
CA GLY A 396 -13.29 20.29 -4.68
C GLY A 396 -14.66 19.70 -4.30
N ALA A 397 -15.74 20.20 -4.88
CA ALA A 397 -17.09 19.69 -4.61
C ALA A 397 -17.30 18.27 -5.16
N LEU A 398 -16.74 17.96 -6.34
CA LEU A 398 -16.72 16.60 -6.89
C LEU A 398 -15.92 15.65 -5.99
N TYR A 399 -14.74 16.07 -5.52
CA TYR A 399 -13.96 15.30 -4.56
C TYR A 399 -14.77 15.00 -3.29
N MET A 400 -15.37 16.02 -2.67
CA MET A 400 -16.18 15.82 -1.45
C MET A 400 -17.39 14.92 -1.69
N THR A 401 -18.05 15.05 -2.84
CA THR A 401 -19.17 14.16 -3.22
C THR A 401 -18.71 12.71 -3.35
N ASN A 402 -17.59 12.49 -4.03
CA ASN A 402 -17.00 11.16 -4.17
C ASN A 402 -16.64 10.58 -2.81
N MET A 403 -15.96 11.36 -1.95
CA MET A 403 -15.57 10.92 -0.61
C MET A 403 -16.78 10.59 0.27
N GLN A 404 -17.83 11.42 0.22
CA GLN A 404 -19.06 11.20 0.98
C GLN A 404 -19.75 9.89 0.59
N ALA A 405 -19.62 9.46 -0.67
CA ALA A 405 -20.16 8.19 -1.14
C ALA A 405 -19.43 6.96 -0.56
N ARG A 406 -18.25 7.10 0.07
CA ARG A 406 -17.61 6.01 0.83
C ARG A 406 -18.17 5.83 2.23
N VAL A 407 -18.89 6.81 2.76
CA VAL A 407 -19.47 6.71 4.10
C VAL A 407 -20.62 5.71 4.06
N PRO A 408 -20.59 4.63 4.86
CA PRO A 408 -21.65 3.62 4.84
C PRO A 408 -23.03 4.19 5.15
N GLU A 409 -24.07 3.58 4.57
CA GLU A 409 -25.45 3.97 4.84
C GLU A 409 -25.76 3.90 6.35
N GLY A 410 -26.47 4.92 6.86
CA GLY A 410 -26.77 5.04 8.29
C GLY A 410 -25.63 5.62 9.14
N ARG A 411 -24.42 5.80 8.60
CA ARG A 411 -23.34 6.56 9.24
C ARG A 411 -23.34 7.99 8.73
N SER A 412 -23.14 8.94 9.64
CA SER A 412 -22.88 10.34 9.30
C SER A 412 -21.45 10.68 9.70
N ALA A 413 -20.74 11.39 8.82
CA ALA A 413 -19.42 11.92 9.09
C ALA A 413 -19.33 13.31 8.49
N THR A 414 -18.79 14.28 9.24
CA THR A 414 -18.52 15.62 8.74
C THR A 414 -17.10 15.75 8.21
N HIS A 415 -16.22 14.81 8.59
CA HIS A 415 -14.84 14.73 8.16
C HIS A 415 -14.54 13.36 7.57
N ILE A 416 -13.81 13.34 6.46
CA ILE A 416 -13.42 12.13 5.77
C ILE A 416 -11.90 12.15 5.57
N VAL A 417 -11.23 11.14 6.10
CA VAL A 417 -9.79 10.96 5.98
C VAL A 417 -9.49 10.18 4.71
N ASP A 418 -8.83 10.83 3.76
CA ASP A 418 -8.10 10.20 2.67
C ASP A 418 -6.64 9.99 3.12
N LYS A 419 -6.28 8.73 3.39
CA LYS A 419 -4.93 8.31 3.77
C LYS A 419 -4.16 7.78 2.57
N MET A 420 -4.12 8.55 1.49
CA MET A 420 -3.28 8.26 0.33
C MET A 420 -1.91 8.94 0.46
N LEU A 421 -0.89 8.14 0.75
CA LEU A 421 0.50 8.58 1.01
C LEU A 421 1.06 9.49 -0.09
N ARG A 422 0.83 9.12 -1.35
CA ARG A 422 1.32 9.85 -2.53
C ARG A 422 0.65 11.19 -2.75
N ASN A 423 -0.41 11.53 -2.02
CA ASN A 423 -0.94 12.90 -2.05
C ASN A 423 0.06 13.94 -1.52
N ALA A 424 1.19 13.50 -0.91
CA ALA A 424 2.36 14.35 -0.67
C ALA A 424 2.85 15.09 -1.94
N TYR A 425 2.72 14.49 -3.13
CA TYR A 425 3.06 15.15 -4.40
C TYR A 425 1.97 16.09 -4.93
N ASN A 426 0.78 16.06 -4.34
CA ASN A 426 -0.40 16.80 -4.80
C ASN A 426 -0.79 17.98 -3.91
N MET A 427 0.02 18.32 -2.89
CA MET A 427 -0.31 19.32 -1.86
C MET A 427 -0.74 20.66 -2.41
N ALA A 428 0.01 21.20 -3.40
CA ALA A 428 -0.34 22.46 -4.04
C ALA A 428 -1.72 22.41 -4.72
N TYR A 429 -2.03 21.30 -5.41
CA TYR A 429 -3.31 21.11 -6.09
C TYR A 429 -4.47 20.90 -5.12
N ILE A 430 -4.23 20.16 -4.03
CA ILE A 430 -5.18 20.01 -2.93
C ILE A 430 -5.48 21.39 -2.32
N GLN A 431 -4.46 22.19 -2.03
CA GLN A 431 -4.63 23.54 -1.49
C GLN A 431 -5.42 24.47 -2.45
N ILE A 432 -5.21 24.33 -3.78
CA ILE A 432 -5.94 25.09 -4.80
C ILE A 432 -7.43 24.70 -4.84
N ALA A 433 -7.74 23.40 -4.82
CA ALA A 433 -9.11 22.90 -4.96
C ALA A 433 -9.89 22.90 -3.64
N LEU A 434 -9.20 22.63 -2.52
CA LEU A 434 -9.74 22.37 -1.18
C LEU A 434 -8.92 23.13 -0.11
N PRO A 435 -8.89 24.47 -0.12
CA PRO A 435 -8.13 25.26 0.86
C PRO A 435 -8.59 25.06 2.31
N GLY A 436 -9.80 24.53 2.53
CA GLY A 436 -10.31 24.17 3.85
C GLY A 436 -9.88 22.78 4.34
N ALA A 437 -9.08 22.04 3.58
CA ALA A 437 -8.64 20.71 3.96
C ALA A 437 -7.66 20.74 5.15
N CYS A 438 -7.77 19.73 6.02
CA CYS A 438 -6.78 19.41 7.05
C CYS A 438 -5.65 18.60 6.41
N LEU A 439 -4.39 19.05 6.53
CA LEU A 439 -3.24 18.40 5.90
C LEU A 439 -2.31 17.87 6.97
N ILE A 440 -2.20 16.54 7.08
CA ILE A 440 -1.37 15.88 8.08
C ILE A 440 -0.28 15.08 7.38
N HIS A 441 0.96 15.27 7.80
CA HIS A 441 2.14 14.54 7.31
C HIS A 441 2.65 13.59 8.41
N ALA A 442 2.58 12.28 8.15
CA ALA A 442 3.16 11.26 9.00
C ALA A 442 4.69 11.20 8.81
N VAL A 443 5.45 11.51 9.85
CA VAL A 443 6.93 11.56 9.82
C VAL A 443 7.50 10.53 10.79
N ARG A 444 8.58 9.85 10.41
CA ARG A 444 9.26 8.86 11.26
C ARG A 444 10.76 8.89 11.00
N HIS A 445 11.57 8.46 11.96
CA HIS A 445 13.02 8.39 11.80
C HIS A 445 13.43 7.69 10.49
N PRO A 446 14.27 8.31 9.63
CA PRO A 446 14.57 7.79 8.28
C PRO A 446 15.07 6.34 8.24
N LEU A 447 15.91 5.92 9.20
CA LEU A 447 16.41 4.53 9.26
C LEU A 447 15.33 3.51 9.66
N ASP A 448 14.35 3.91 10.46
CA ASP A 448 13.22 3.02 10.78
C ASP A 448 12.26 2.89 9.60
N VAL A 449 12.08 3.97 8.81
CA VAL A 449 11.36 3.93 7.54
C VAL A 449 12.09 3.00 6.57
N ALA A 450 13.39 3.19 6.39
CA ALA A 450 14.18 2.39 5.45
C ALA A 450 14.11 0.89 5.79
N LEU A 451 14.41 0.51 7.04
CA LEU A 451 14.32 -0.88 7.48
C LEU A 451 12.90 -1.41 7.34
N SER A 452 11.88 -0.64 7.75
CA SER A 452 10.51 -1.14 7.72
C SER A 452 9.97 -1.30 6.30
N CYS A 453 10.40 -0.49 5.35
CA CYS A 453 10.06 -0.66 3.93
C CYS A 453 10.75 -1.92 3.39
N PHE A 454 12.06 -2.04 3.62
CA PHE A 454 12.84 -3.18 3.15
C PHE A 454 12.35 -4.51 3.73
N ALA A 455 11.90 -4.52 4.99
CA ALA A 455 11.38 -5.70 5.69
C ALA A 455 9.94 -6.10 5.32
N GLN A 456 9.23 -5.27 4.55
CA GLN A 456 7.83 -5.51 4.22
C GLN A 456 7.73 -6.09 2.80
N PRO A 457 7.20 -7.32 2.63
CA PRO A 457 6.88 -7.84 1.29
C PRO A 457 5.67 -7.08 0.74
N PHE A 458 5.93 -5.96 0.05
CA PHE A 458 4.87 -5.20 -0.61
C PHE A 458 4.35 -5.99 -1.81
N GLU A 459 3.05 -6.25 -1.82
CA GLU A 459 2.36 -6.84 -2.96
C GLU A 459 2.07 -5.77 -4.02
N GLY A 460 2.23 -6.11 -5.29
CA GLY A 460 1.82 -5.27 -6.42
C GLY A 460 2.81 -4.17 -6.82
N ARG A 461 2.37 -3.28 -7.72
CA ARG A 461 3.22 -2.28 -8.39
C ARG A 461 3.33 -0.94 -7.67
N GLY A 462 2.74 -0.80 -6.48
CA GLY A 462 2.59 0.50 -5.81
C GLY A 462 3.89 1.09 -5.24
N LEU A 463 4.87 0.24 -4.88
CA LEU A 463 6.11 0.64 -4.22
C LEU A 463 7.33 -0.15 -4.74
N PRO A 464 7.64 -0.11 -6.05
CA PRO A 464 8.70 -0.93 -6.63
C PRO A 464 10.09 -0.63 -6.05
N TRP A 465 10.31 0.59 -5.58
CA TRP A 465 11.55 1.04 -4.92
C TRP A 465 11.79 0.40 -3.54
N ALA A 466 10.78 -0.19 -2.91
CA ALA A 466 10.88 -0.69 -1.54
C ALA A 466 11.71 -1.99 -1.40
N SER A 467 12.16 -2.56 -2.53
CA SER A 467 12.95 -3.79 -2.59
C SER A 467 14.45 -3.57 -2.76
N HIS A 468 14.92 -2.31 -2.74
CA HIS A 468 16.34 -1.99 -2.88
C HIS A 468 16.75 -0.82 -1.98
N LEU A 469 17.78 -1.00 -1.15
CA LEU A 469 18.16 0.00 -0.14
C LEU A 469 18.52 1.37 -0.73
N ASP A 470 19.20 1.42 -1.88
CA ASP A 470 19.53 2.69 -2.54
C ASP A 470 18.30 3.40 -3.12
N GLU A 471 17.33 2.63 -3.60
CA GLU A 471 16.06 3.16 -4.15
C GLU A 471 15.18 3.68 -3.01
N ILE A 472 15.08 2.94 -1.90
CA ILE A 472 14.46 3.40 -0.64
C ILE A 472 15.11 4.70 -0.16
N THR A 473 16.44 4.74 -0.15
CA THR A 473 17.20 5.91 0.29
C THR A 473 16.88 7.12 -0.59
N THR A 474 16.79 6.92 -1.90
CA THR A 474 16.43 7.97 -2.87
C THR A 474 14.99 8.44 -2.68
N ALA A 475 14.04 7.52 -2.48
CA ALA A 475 12.64 7.84 -2.18
C ALA A 475 12.49 8.66 -0.89
N ILE A 476 13.25 8.32 0.17
CA ILE A 476 13.27 9.09 1.43
C ILE A 476 13.74 10.53 1.18
N LYS A 477 14.83 10.73 0.43
CA LYS A 477 15.36 12.06 0.12
C LYS A 477 14.38 12.89 -0.72
N ASN A 478 13.85 12.28 -1.78
CA ASN A 478 12.86 12.91 -2.67
C ASN A 478 11.61 13.36 -1.90
N HIS A 479 11.11 12.51 -1.00
CA HIS A 479 9.96 12.84 -0.16
C HIS A 479 10.28 13.97 0.83
N HIS A 480 11.43 13.90 1.52
CA HIS A 480 11.86 14.95 2.45
C HIS A 480 11.99 16.31 1.74
N ASP A 481 12.76 16.37 0.66
CA ASP A 481 12.99 17.59 -0.11
C ASP A 481 11.68 18.19 -0.65
N MET A 482 10.71 17.33 -1.00
CA MET A 482 9.39 17.76 -1.44
C MET A 482 8.58 18.37 -0.28
N MET A 483 8.62 17.76 0.90
CA MET A 483 7.87 18.28 2.05
C MET A 483 8.46 19.59 2.55
N GLU A 484 9.80 19.73 2.61
CA GLU A 484 10.44 21.02 2.93
C GLU A 484 10.06 22.12 1.93
N HIS A 485 9.91 21.74 0.65
CA HIS A 485 9.44 22.67 -0.37
C HIS A 485 7.99 23.13 -0.12
N TRP A 486 7.11 22.21 0.29
CA TRP A 486 5.74 22.56 0.66
C TRP A 486 5.65 23.41 1.92
N ASP A 487 6.48 23.15 2.92
CA ASP A 487 6.50 23.97 4.15
C ASP A 487 6.93 25.40 3.86
N ALA A 488 7.89 25.58 2.94
CA ALA A 488 8.31 26.91 2.49
C ALA A 488 7.20 27.66 1.70
N LEU A 489 6.37 26.94 0.94
CA LEU A 489 5.29 27.52 0.12
C LEU A 489 3.98 27.71 0.89
N LEU A 490 3.71 26.84 1.86
CA LEU A 490 2.45 26.76 2.61
C LEU A 490 2.75 26.82 4.12
N PRO A 491 3.40 27.90 4.60
CA PRO A 491 3.83 27.98 5.99
C PRO A 491 2.64 27.81 6.95
N GLY A 492 2.78 26.86 7.88
CA GLY A 492 1.77 26.54 8.89
C GLY A 492 0.55 25.75 8.39
N ARG A 493 0.46 25.38 7.10
CA ARG A 493 -0.69 24.62 6.59
C ARG A 493 -0.62 23.12 6.84
N ILE A 494 0.57 22.57 7.02
CA ILE A 494 0.81 21.14 7.15
C ILE A 494 1.18 20.84 8.61
N LEU A 495 0.43 19.94 9.24
CA LEU A 495 0.79 19.40 10.55
C LEU A 495 1.68 18.17 10.39
N HIS A 496 2.93 18.28 10.82
CA HIS A 496 3.85 17.14 10.89
C HIS A 496 3.62 16.37 12.18
N VAL A 497 3.36 15.07 12.07
CA VAL A 497 3.13 14.18 13.22
C VAL A 497 4.27 13.16 13.29
N PRO A 498 5.24 13.35 14.21
CA PRO A 498 6.32 12.40 14.43
C PRO A 498 5.77 11.14 15.08
N TYR A 499 6.00 10.00 14.45
CA TYR A 499 5.56 8.69 14.93
C TYR A 499 6.03 8.41 16.36
N GLU A 500 7.29 8.70 16.65
CA GLU A 500 7.93 8.50 17.94
C GLU A 500 7.28 9.34 19.04
N ALA A 501 6.91 10.59 18.73
CA ALA A 501 6.26 11.49 19.65
C ALA A 501 4.79 11.08 19.88
N LEU A 502 4.07 10.70 18.82
CA LEU A 502 2.71 10.16 18.91
C LEU A 502 2.67 8.88 19.76
N VAL A 503 3.63 7.97 19.58
CA VAL A 503 3.76 6.74 20.38
C VAL A 503 4.13 7.04 21.83
N ALA A 504 4.90 8.10 22.09
CA ALA A 504 5.27 8.51 23.44
C ALA A 504 4.14 9.24 24.19
N GLY A 505 3.34 10.04 23.48
CA GLY A 505 2.30 10.93 24.03
C GLY A 505 1.04 10.97 23.17
N GLN A 506 0.27 9.88 23.17
CA GLN A 506 -0.93 9.75 22.32
C GLN A 506 -1.95 10.87 22.52
N GLU A 507 -2.31 11.17 23.77
CA GLU A 507 -3.37 12.13 24.08
C GLU A 507 -3.02 13.52 23.56
N GLU A 508 -1.79 13.97 23.82
CA GLU A 508 -1.28 15.27 23.39
C GLU A 508 -1.34 15.40 21.86
N TRP A 509 -0.81 14.42 21.13
CA TRP A 509 -0.83 14.45 19.67
C TRP A 509 -2.24 14.28 19.09
N SER A 510 -3.11 13.52 19.75
CA SER A 510 -4.52 13.43 19.36
C SER A 510 -5.21 14.79 19.48
N ARG A 511 -4.97 15.54 20.57
CA ARG A 511 -5.49 16.91 20.74
C ARG A 511 -5.00 17.84 19.63
N ARG A 512 -3.71 17.79 19.31
CA ARG A 512 -3.11 18.62 18.24
C ARG A 512 -3.71 18.30 16.86
N MET A 513 -3.83 17.00 16.52
CA MET A 513 -4.44 16.59 15.25
C MET A 513 -5.91 17.01 15.14
N LEU A 514 -6.70 16.82 16.20
CA LEU A 514 -8.11 17.25 16.22
C LEU A 514 -8.22 18.78 16.09
N GLN A 515 -7.41 19.53 16.83
CA GLN A 515 -7.38 21.00 16.74
C GLN A 515 -7.01 21.47 15.32
N HIS A 516 -5.98 20.87 14.71
CA HIS A 516 -5.57 21.20 13.35
C HIS A 516 -6.67 20.89 12.32
N CYS A 517 -7.47 19.85 12.55
CA CYS A 517 -8.63 19.55 11.72
C CYS A 517 -9.92 20.31 12.11
N GLY A 518 -9.89 21.18 13.11
CA GLY A 518 -11.07 21.93 13.57
C GLY A 518 -12.12 21.08 14.28
N LEU A 519 -11.71 19.94 14.86
CA LEU A 519 -12.56 19.02 15.62
C LEU A 519 -12.42 19.26 17.13
N PHE A 520 -13.53 19.04 17.86
CA PHE A 520 -13.51 19.04 19.32
C PHE A 520 -12.88 17.76 19.87
N TRP A 521 -12.46 17.80 21.14
CA TRP A 521 -11.96 16.62 21.83
C TRP A 521 -13.08 15.59 22.07
N ASP A 522 -12.76 14.32 21.82
CA ASP A 522 -13.58 13.17 22.20
C ASP A 522 -12.66 12.03 22.66
N ASP A 523 -12.94 11.42 23.82
CA ASP A 523 -12.09 10.37 24.41
C ASP A 523 -12.01 9.11 23.54
N ALA A 524 -12.92 8.91 22.57
CA ALA A 524 -12.90 7.78 21.66
C ALA A 524 -11.57 7.65 20.88
N VAL A 525 -10.88 8.77 20.62
CA VAL A 525 -9.58 8.78 19.93
C VAL A 525 -8.46 8.12 20.74
N LEU A 526 -8.62 8.03 22.07
CA LEU A 526 -7.70 7.28 22.94
C LEU A 526 -7.90 5.77 22.82
N HIS A 527 -9.10 5.34 22.43
CA HIS A 527 -9.53 3.95 22.32
C HIS A 527 -9.53 3.45 20.87
N PHE A 528 -8.61 3.94 20.03
CA PHE A 528 -8.59 3.63 18.59
C PHE A 528 -8.49 2.14 18.23
N HIS A 529 -7.90 1.35 19.13
CA HIS A 529 -7.74 -0.10 18.99
C HIS A 529 -9.06 -0.86 19.17
N THR A 530 -10.09 -0.24 19.77
CA THR A 530 -11.43 -0.83 19.90
C THR A 530 -12.38 -0.42 18.77
N THR A 531 -11.97 0.50 17.90
CA THR A 531 -12.80 0.98 16.78
C THR A 531 -12.95 -0.13 15.74
N GLN A 532 -14.19 -0.57 15.55
CA GLN A 532 -14.57 -1.51 14.49
C GLN A 532 -14.78 -0.74 13.18
N ARG A 533 -13.83 -0.87 12.26
CA ARG A 533 -13.91 -0.35 10.88
C ARG A 533 -13.11 -1.24 9.94
N ASP A 534 -13.35 -1.13 8.65
CA ASP A 534 -12.50 -1.74 7.63
C ASP A 534 -11.18 -0.98 7.49
N VAL A 535 -10.07 -1.71 7.49
CA VAL A 535 -8.71 -1.15 7.41
C VAL A 535 -7.92 -1.93 6.36
N HIS A 536 -7.77 -1.33 5.18
CA HIS A 536 -7.10 -1.95 4.04
C HIS A 536 -5.63 -1.52 3.95
N THR A 537 -4.76 -2.09 4.80
CA THR A 537 -3.32 -1.75 4.80
C THR A 537 -2.45 -2.86 5.37
N ALA A 538 -1.18 -2.91 4.93
CA ALA A 538 -0.17 -3.81 5.47
C ALA A 538 0.13 -3.56 6.98
N SER A 539 -0.26 -2.41 7.54
CA SER A 539 -0.08 -2.08 8.97
C SER A 539 -1.24 -2.54 9.87
N VAL A 540 -2.26 -3.23 9.36
CA VAL A 540 -3.54 -3.40 10.08
C VAL A 540 -3.41 -4.05 11.46
N SER A 541 -2.63 -5.13 11.58
CA SER A 541 -2.43 -5.82 12.86
C SER A 541 -1.73 -4.94 13.90
N GLN A 542 -0.97 -3.93 13.46
CA GLN A 542 -0.27 -2.99 14.33
C GLN A 542 -1.21 -1.93 14.92
N VAL A 543 -2.20 -1.47 14.15
CA VAL A 543 -3.11 -0.39 14.56
C VAL A 543 -4.34 -0.85 15.32
N ARG A 544 -4.59 -2.17 15.36
CA ARG A 544 -5.62 -2.80 16.19
C ARG A 544 -5.12 -3.23 17.57
N GLN A 545 -3.83 -3.04 17.83
CA GLN A 545 -3.25 -3.17 19.16
C GLN A 545 -3.18 -1.80 19.83
N LYS A 546 -3.10 -1.79 21.17
CA LYS A 546 -2.69 -0.59 21.89
C LYS A 546 -1.33 -0.12 21.37
N ILE A 547 -1.06 1.18 21.48
CA ILE A 547 0.24 1.73 21.11
C ILE A 547 1.35 0.94 21.80
N TYR A 548 2.31 0.50 21.00
CA TYR A 548 3.48 -0.24 21.45
C TYR A 548 4.75 0.46 20.96
N ARG A 549 5.85 0.25 21.70
CA ARG A 549 7.14 0.93 21.46
C ARG A 549 8.15 0.08 20.70
N SER A 550 7.86 -1.19 20.44
CA SER A 550 8.83 -2.15 19.87
C SER A 550 9.27 -1.84 18.44
N SER A 551 8.52 -1.03 17.70
CA SER A 551 8.86 -0.54 16.36
C SER A 551 9.80 0.67 16.38
N VAL A 552 9.83 1.44 17.49
CA VAL A 552 10.66 2.65 17.60
C VAL A 552 12.12 2.25 17.81
N GLY A 553 13.00 2.73 16.92
CA GLY A 553 14.43 2.42 16.96
C GLY A 553 14.75 0.97 16.60
N LYS A 554 13.86 0.26 15.88
CA LYS A 554 14.10 -1.13 15.44
C LYS A 554 15.36 -1.21 14.59
N TRP A 555 15.64 -0.16 13.80
CA TRP A 555 16.85 -0.05 12.98
C TRP A 555 18.16 -0.26 13.75
N LYS A 556 18.19 0.03 15.06
CA LYS A 556 19.39 -0.12 15.90
C LYS A 556 19.89 -1.56 15.98
N LYS A 557 19.00 -2.54 15.83
CA LYS A 557 19.35 -3.98 15.78
C LYS A 557 20.13 -4.35 14.51
N TYR A 558 19.93 -3.59 13.44
CA TYR A 558 20.54 -3.76 12.12
C TYR A 558 21.53 -2.63 11.80
N ARG A 559 22.02 -1.90 12.83
CA ARG A 559 22.78 -0.66 12.67
C ARG A 559 23.94 -0.79 11.69
N HIS A 560 24.76 -1.83 11.85
CA HIS A 560 25.93 -2.07 11.01
C HIS A 560 25.57 -2.45 9.58
N MET A 561 24.47 -3.18 9.40
CA MET A 561 23.97 -3.57 8.08
C MET A 561 23.37 -2.39 7.31
N LEU A 562 22.89 -1.37 8.01
CA LEU A 562 22.35 -0.13 7.46
C LEU A 562 23.39 1.00 7.31
N ASP A 563 24.69 0.72 7.53
CA ASP A 563 25.73 1.76 7.44
C ASP A 563 25.72 2.52 6.10
N PRO A 564 25.60 1.87 4.91
CA PRO A 564 25.51 2.60 3.64
C PRO A 564 24.32 3.57 3.56
N VAL A 565 23.15 3.14 4.04
CA VAL A 565 21.93 3.98 4.10
C VAL A 565 22.12 5.13 5.08
N ARG A 566 22.71 4.85 6.26
CA ARG A 566 22.98 5.84 7.32
C ARG A 566 23.97 6.92 6.87
N GLU A 567 25.00 6.54 6.12
CA GLU A 567 25.95 7.49 5.52
C GLU A 567 25.25 8.36 4.46
N SER A 568 24.47 7.74 3.57
CA SER A 568 23.75 8.44 2.50
C SER A 568 22.66 9.39 3.02
N LEU A 569 22.02 9.07 4.15
CA LEU A 569 20.99 9.87 4.81
C LEU A 569 21.52 10.76 5.95
N HIS A 570 22.84 10.92 6.11
CA HIS A 570 23.42 11.57 7.29
C HIS A 570 22.82 12.95 7.61
N SER A 571 22.70 13.83 6.61
CA SER A 571 22.12 15.18 6.79
C SER A 571 20.64 15.12 7.18
N TYR A 572 19.87 14.26 6.52
CA TYR A 572 18.43 14.07 6.75
C TYR A 572 18.14 13.51 8.15
N ILE A 573 18.96 12.55 8.61
CA ILE A 573 18.86 11.99 9.95
C ILE A 573 19.16 13.08 10.99
N LYS A 574 20.26 13.81 10.81
CA LYS A 574 20.65 14.87 11.73
C LYS A 574 19.57 15.95 11.84
N GLU A 575 19.05 16.40 10.70
CA GLU A 575 17.98 17.40 10.65
C GLU A 575 16.71 16.91 11.37
N TYR A 576 16.30 15.66 11.12
CA TYR A 576 15.17 15.05 11.81
C TYR A 576 15.39 14.98 13.33
N GLU A 577 16.55 14.50 13.78
CA GLU A 577 16.90 14.40 15.21
C GLU A 577 16.94 15.78 15.89
N GLU A 578 17.45 16.81 15.22
CA GLU A 578 17.48 18.19 15.70
C GLU A 578 16.06 18.79 15.79
N LYS A 579 15.24 18.63 14.75
CA LYS A 579 13.84 19.08 14.73
C LYS A 579 13.00 18.35 15.80
N PHE A 580 13.28 17.06 16.04
CA PHE A 580 12.63 16.27 17.09
C PHE A 580 13.05 16.73 18.49
N ALA A 581 14.36 16.89 18.74
CA ALA A 581 14.87 17.27 20.06
C ALA A 581 14.51 18.70 20.46
N SER A 582 14.42 19.62 19.49
CA SER A 582 14.04 21.02 19.75
C SER A 582 12.55 21.22 19.99
N GLY A 583 11.71 20.21 19.74
CA GLY A 583 10.27 20.41 19.64
C GLY A 583 9.87 21.25 18.43
N ALA A 584 10.75 21.47 17.44
CA ALA A 584 10.39 22.19 16.22
C ALA A 584 9.37 21.41 15.36
N LEU A 585 9.31 20.08 15.51
CA LEU A 585 8.20 19.28 14.99
C LEU A 585 6.92 19.44 15.84
N GLU A 586 7.02 19.99 17.05
CA GLU A 586 5.95 20.11 18.03
C GLU A 586 5.30 21.51 18.05
N THR A 587 6.02 22.54 17.61
CA THR A 587 5.57 23.93 17.63
C THR A 587 5.04 24.36 16.26
N HIS A 588 3.71 24.39 16.10
CA HIS A 588 3.13 25.46 15.28
C HIS A 588 3.17 26.72 16.15
N GLU A 589 4.03 27.68 15.83
CA GLU A 589 3.88 29.02 16.39
C GLU A 589 2.43 29.47 16.15
N GLU A 590 1.74 29.84 17.23
CA GLU A 590 0.40 30.42 17.19
C GLU A 590 0.42 31.62 16.22
N LEU A 591 -0.23 31.47 15.07
CA LEU A 591 -0.57 32.57 14.17
C LEU A 591 -2.02 33.01 14.38
#